data_AF-A0A3M1T012-F1
#
_entry.id   AF-A0A3M1T012-F1
#
_cell.length_a   1.000
_cell.length_b   1.000
_cell.length_c   1.000
_cell.angle_alpha   90.00
_cell.angle_beta   90.00
_cell.angle_gamma   90.00
#
_symmetry.space_group_name_H-M   'P 1'
#
loop_
_entity.id
_entity.type
_entity.pdbx_description
1 polymer ?
#
loop_
_entity_poly.entity_id
_entity_poly.type
_entity_poly.pdbx_seq_one_letter_code
_entity_poly.pdbx_strand_id
1 'polypeptide(L)' 'MRLKELAEKTFSIIERGDENLEIIGAAGLNLAEKGYITFLSNPKYTAQVMQTKASAIFLGQNEPIRREDIAVLRT' A
#
# COMPACT_ATOMS: atom_id res chain seq x y z
N MET A 1 1.92 9.00 10.53
CA MET A 1 3.32 8.59 10.28
C MET A 1 3.60 8.75 8.80
N ARG A 2 4.76 9.26 8.39
CA ARG A 2 5.07 9.42 6.96
C ARG A 2 5.31 8.07 6.30
N LEU A 3 5.00 7.97 5.00
CA LEU A 3 5.20 6.75 4.22
C LEU A 3 6.67 6.27 4.27
N LYS A 4 7.62 7.20 4.23
CA LYS A 4 9.06 6.92 4.39
C LYS A 4 9.40 6.21 5.69
N GLU A 5 8.91 6.74 6.81
CA GLU A 5 9.15 6.19 8.14
C GLU A 5 8.57 4.78 8.26
N LEU A 6 7.43 4.55 7.61
CA LEU A 6 6.81 3.24 7.54
C LEU A 6 7.67 2.26 6.73
N ALA A 7 8.14 2.66 5.55
CA ALA A 7 9.02 1.86 4.71
C ALA A 7 10.30 1.44 5.44
N GLU A 8 10.93 2.38 6.16
CA GLU A 8 12.13 2.12 6.97
C GLU A 8 11.85 1.11 8.10
N LYS A 9 10.73 1.27 8.82
CA LYS A 9 10.34 0.36 9.92
C LYS A 9 9.98 -1.04 9.45
N THR A 10 9.49 -1.19 8.23
CA THR A 10 9.08 -2.48 7.65
C THR A 10 10.11 -3.06 6.70
N PHE A 11 11.30 -2.45 6.60
CA PHE A 11 12.36 -2.84 5.66
C PHE A 11 11.85 -2.98 4.21
N SER A 12 10.94 -2.09 3.82
CA SER A 12 10.30 -2.08 2.50
C SER A 12 10.83 -0.93 1.65
N ILE A 13 10.67 -1.05 0.34
CA ILE A 13 11.09 -0.01 -0.61
C ILE A 13 9.85 0.69 -1.16
N ILE A 14 9.82 2.02 -1.11
CA ILE A 14 8.78 2.79 -1.82
C ILE A 14 9.11 2.72 -3.31
N GLU A 15 8.33 1.94 -4.06
CA GLU A 15 8.43 1.88 -5.52
C GLU A 15 7.79 3.12 -6.16
N ARG A 16 6.65 3.55 -5.60
CA ARG A 16 5.87 4.66 -6.13
C ARG A 16 5.09 5.37 -5.02
N GLY A 17 4.93 6.68 -5.15
CA GLY A 17 4.15 7.51 -4.24
C GLY A 17 5.00 8.57 -3.54
N ASP A 18 4.35 9.52 -2.88
CA ASP A 18 5.04 10.56 -2.12
C ASP A 18 5.56 10.00 -0.79
N GLU A 19 6.87 10.13 -0.54
CA GLU A 19 7.52 9.71 0.71
C GLU A 19 6.97 10.45 1.94
N ASN A 20 6.41 11.65 1.74
CA ASN A 20 5.81 12.49 2.78
C ASN A 20 4.32 12.22 3.01
N LEU A 21 3.71 11.31 2.23
CA LEU A 21 2.31 10.92 2.40
C LEU A 21 2.05 10.50 3.85
N GLU A 22 1.06 11.12 4.47
CA GLU A 22 0.67 10.79 5.85
C GLU A 22 -0.20 9.52 5.88
N ILE A 23 0.29 8.52 6.62
CA ILE A 23 -0.44 7.30 6.95
C ILE A 23 -0.99 7.42 8.37
N ILE A 24 -2.31 7.37 8.49
CA ILE A 24 -3.05 7.55 9.75
C ILE A 24 -3.57 6.23 10.33
N GLY A 25 -3.53 5.14 9.58
CA GLY A 25 -4.01 3.84 10.02
C GLY A 25 -3.69 2.71 9.04
N ALA A 26 -4.03 1.49 9.42
CA ALA A 26 -3.94 0.32 8.57
C ALA A 26 -5.27 -0.44 8.59
N ALA A 27 -5.68 -0.99 7.45
CA ALA A 27 -6.87 -1.82 7.35
C ALA A 27 -6.77 -2.80 6.17
N GLY A 28 -7.61 -3.83 6.19
CA GLY A 28 -7.75 -4.77 5.06
C GLY A 28 -8.26 -4.07 3.79
N LEU A 29 -8.05 -4.70 2.63
CA LEU A 29 -8.33 -4.13 1.30
C LEU A 29 -9.74 -3.55 1.17
N ASN A 30 -10.75 -4.22 1.74
CA ASN A 30 -12.16 -3.81 1.68
C ASN A 30 -12.58 -2.77 2.73
N LEU A 31 -11.76 -2.52 3.76
CA LEU A 31 -12.06 -1.60 4.86
C LEU A 31 -11.18 -0.34 4.85
N ALA A 32 -10.07 -0.38 4.11
CA ALA A 32 -9.14 0.73 4.06
C ALA A 32 -9.75 1.94 3.35
N GLU A 33 -9.63 3.09 4.02
CA GLU A 33 -10.07 4.40 3.56
C GLU A 33 -8.88 5.29 3.22
N LYS A 34 -9.13 6.50 2.73
CA LYS A 34 -8.07 7.46 2.42
C LYS A 34 -7.22 7.74 3.66
N GLY A 35 -5.89 7.78 3.48
CA GLY A 35 -4.89 7.91 4.54
C GLY A 35 -4.48 6.58 5.19
N TYR A 36 -5.14 5.46 4.85
CA TYR A 36 -4.79 4.15 5.39
C TYR A 36 -3.80 3.44 4.46
N ILE A 37 -2.97 2.60 5.06
CA ILE A 37 -2.20 1.59 4.33
C ILE A 37 -2.90 0.22 4.39
N THR A 38 -2.75 -0.55 3.31
CA THR A 38 -3.24 -1.93 3.23
C THR A 38 -2.15 -2.86 2.69
N PHE A 39 -2.45 -4.13 2.47
CA PHE A 39 -1.51 -5.12 1.95
C PHE A 39 -2.22 -6.19 1.11
N LEU A 40 -1.49 -6.77 0.17
CA LEU A 40 -1.91 -7.97 -0.56
C LEU A 40 -1.00 -9.15 -0.16
N SER A 41 -1.49 -10.02 0.72
CA SER A 41 -0.75 -11.23 1.14
C SER A 41 -1.16 -12.50 0.40
N ASN A 42 -2.29 -12.46 -0.33
CA ASN A 42 -2.80 -13.61 -1.07
C ASN A 42 -3.28 -13.15 -2.46
N PRO A 43 -2.68 -13.66 -3.55
CA PRO A 43 -3.04 -13.27 -4.93
C PRO A 43 -4.51 -13.45 -5.29
N LYS A 44 -5.28 -14.27 -4.56
CA LYS A 44 -6.72 -14.38 -4.78
C LYS A 44 -7.49 -13.06 -4.55
N TYR A 45 -6.89 -12.10 -3.85
CA TYR A 45 -7.47 -10.79 -3.57
C TYR A 45 -6.97 -9.68 -4.51
N THR A 46 -6.24 -9.99 -5.58
CA THR A 46 -5.75 -8.97 -6.53
C THR A 46 -6.89 -8.12 -7.10
N ALA A 47 -8.09 -8.68 -7.28
CA ALA A 47 -9.28 -7.92 -7.68
C ALA A 47 -9.69 -6.84 -6.65
N GLN A 48 -9.48 -7.06 -5.35
CA GLN A 48 -9.80 -6.09 -4.31
C GLN A 48 -8.81 -4.92 -4.27
N VAL A 49 -7.59 -5.08 -4.79
CA VAL A 49 -6.63 -3.97 -4.95
C VAL A 49 -7.19 -2.89 -5.87
N MET A 50 -8.03 -3.26 -6.84
CA MET A 50 -8.71 -2.30 -7.71
C MET A 50 -9.81 -1.50 -7.01
N GLN A 51 -10.33 -2.00 -5.88
CA GLN A 51 -11.49 -1.44 -5.19
C GLN A 51 -11.15 -0.75 -3.87
N THR A 52 -9.98 -1.06 -3.29
CA THR A 52 -9.55 -0.46 -2.03
C THR A 52 -9.42 1.06 -2.14
N LYS A 53 -9.78 1.77 -1.08
CA LYS A 53 -9.58 3.23 -0.98
C LYS A 53 -8.33 3.59 -0.18
N ALA A 54 -7.50 2.61 0.17
CA ALA A 54 -6.21 2.84 0.80
C ALA A 54 -5.37 3.83 -0.02
N SER A 55 -4.58 4.66 0.68
CA SER A 55 -3.65 5.57 0.03
C SER A 55 -2.30 4.91 -0.27
N ALA A 56 -1.97 3.83 0.41
CA ALA A 56 -0.78 3.03 0.17
C ALA A 56 -1.07 1.53 0.27
N ILE A 57 -0.26 0.71 -0.39
CA ILE A 57 -0.34 -0.76 -0.33
C ILE A 57 1.05 -1.40 -0.26
N PHE A 58 1.20 -2.39 0.60
CA PHE A 58 2.31 -3.35 0.54
C PHE A 58 2.04 -4.44 -0.48
N LEU A 59 2.99 -4.64 -1.38
CA LEU A 59 2.99 -5.69 -2.38
C LEU A 59 4.30 -6.47 -2.35
N GLY A 60 4.23 -7.75 -2.71
CA GLY A 60 5.44 -8.53 -2.98
C GLY A 60 6.25 -7.92 -4.13
N GLN A 61 7.57 -8.13 -4.13
CA GLN A 61 8.52 -7.61 -5.14
C GLN A 61 8.03 -7.73 -6.60
N ASN A 62 7.36 -8.84 -6.95
CA ASN A 62 6.96 -9.14 -8.32
C ASN A 62 5.43 -9.12 -8.54
N GLU A 63 4.65 -8.65 -7.56
CA GLU A 63 3.19 -8.63 -7.69
C GLU A 63 2.76 -7.50 -8.63
N PRO A 64 2.05 -7.79 -9.73
CA PRO A 64 1.65 -6.76 -10.67
C PRO A 64 0.59 -5.83 -10.08
N ILE A 65 0.71 -4.53 -10.38
CA ILE A 65 -0.32 -3.54 -10.04
C ILE A 65 -0.59 -2.63 -11.25
N ARG A 66 -1.87 -2.47 -11.58
CA ARG A 66 -2.33 -1.63 -12.71
C ARG A 66 -2.78 -0.23 -12.30
N ARG A 67 -2.97 0.00 -11.00
CA ARG A 67 -3.31 1.32 -10.46
C ARG A 67 -2.07 2.19 -10.38
N GLU A 68 -2.22 3.46 -10.73
CA GLU A 68 -1.17 4.48 -10.64
C GLU A 68 -1.42 5.49 -9.50
N ASP A 69 -2.66 5.52 -8.98
CA ASP A 69 -3.15 6.48 -7.99
C ASP A 69 -2.87 6.08 -6.53
N ILE A 70 -2.33 4.88 -6.31
CA ILE A 70 -1.98 4.35 -4.99
C ILE A 70 -0.47 4.26 -4.82
N ALA A 71 0.03 4.66 -3.65
CA ALA A 71 1.43 4.47 -3.28
C ALA A 71 1.74 2.99 -3.06
N VAL A 72 2.92 2.53 -3.47
CA VAL A 72 3.31 1.11 -3.44
C VAL A 72 4.60 0.97 -2.68
N LEU A 73 4.59 0.08 -1.68
CA LEU A 73 5.80 -0.40 -1.04
C LEU A 73 6.02 -1.86 -1.42
N ARG A 74 7.27 -2.21 -1.72
CA ARG A 74 7.72 -3.56 -2.04
C ARG A 74 8.37 -4.22 -0.83
N THR A 75 7.88 -5.41 -0.51
CA THR A 75 8.41 -6.33 0.50
C THR A 75 8.92 -7.60 -0.20
#